data_AF-A0A6I9NJQ0-F1
#
_entry.id   AF-A0A6I9NJQ0-F1
#
_cell.length_a   1.000
_cell.length_b   1.000
_cell.length_c   1.000
_cell.angle_alpha   90.00
_cell.angle_beta   90.00
_cell.angle_gamma   90.00
#
_symmetry.space_group_name_H-M   'P 1'
#
loop_
_entity.id
_entity.type
_entity.pdbx_description
1 polymer ?
#
loop_
_entity_poly.entity_id
_entity_poly.type
_entity_poly.pdbx_seq_one_letter_code
_entity_poly.pdbx_strand_id
1 'polypeptide(L)'
;MLCLHSELKQAVLSRQREYKIAAIHAKQGGDIDLAKQHYHIARKMDVLVEALDRGEPVDLSSLPPPPEDVVAAQSAPPPLQSSSKPAAPAAPAAPAPTQVATADLPAPSSLGEALQQRMDIYKSAAEGAKSKGDDRKARMHQRIVKLPE
;
A
#
# COMPACT_ATOMS: atom_id res chain seq x y z
N MET A 1 0.21 37.26 10.14
CA MET A 1 0.80 36.40 9.09
C MET A 1 1.18 35.01 9.60
N LEU A 2 1.86 34.86 10.75
CA LEU A 2 2.36 33.55 11.21
C LEU A 2 1.29 32.43 11.35
N CYS A 3 0.05 32.71 11.79
CA CYS A 3 -1.00 31.66 11.87
C CYS A 3 -1.33 31.04 10.50
N LEU A 4 -1.59 31.87 9.48
CA LEU A 4 -1.91 31.40 8.13
C LEU A 4 -0.79 30.52 7.56
N HIS A 5 0.46 30.85 7.87
CA HIS A 5 1.61 30.05 7.50
C HIS A 5 1.59 28.66 8.17
N SER A 6 1.27 28.60 9.47
CA SER A 6 1.14 27.34 10.22
C SER A 6 0.00 26.47 9.70
N GLU A 7 -1.17 27.05 9.42
CA GLU A 7 -2.33 26.34 8.87
C GLU A 7 -2.05 25.81 7.46
N LEU A 8 -1.42 26.62 6.61
CA LEU A 8 -0.99 26.22 5.27
C LEU A 8 0.02 25.07 5.31
N LYS A 9 1.04 25.15 6.18
CA LYS A 9 2.01 24.06 6.38
C LYS A 9 1.31 22.76 6.81
N GLN A 10 0.35 22.86 7.73
CA GLN A 10 -0.43 21.72 8.20
C GLN A 10 -1.32 21.11 7.10
N ALA A 11 -1.90 21.93 6.22
CA ALA A 11 -2.64 21.45 5.06
C ALA A 11 -1.74 20.69 4.07
N VAL A 12 -0.55 21.23 3.74
CA VAL A 12 0.43 20.57 2.86
C VAL A 12 0.90 19.22 3.45
N LEU A 13 1.22 19.18 4.75
CA LEU A 13 1.59 17.94 5.45
C LEU A 13 0.47 16.90 5.48
N SER A 14 -0.79 17.33 5.62
CA SER A 14 -1.95 16.44 5.59
C SER A 14 -2.13 15.82 4.20
N ARG A 15 -2.10 16.64 3.15
CA ARG A 15 -2.15 16.19 1.75
C ARG A 15 -0.99 15.26 1.39
N GLN A 16 0.21 15.56 1.89
CA GLN A 16 1.36 14.68 1.71
C GLN A 16 1.14 13.30 2.34
N ARG A 17 0.55 13.24 3.54
CA ARG A 17 0.23 11.97 4.22
C ARG A 17 -0.77 11.15 3.40
N GLU A 18 -1.84 11.78 2.90
CA GLU A 18 -2.83 11.14 2.00
C GLU A 18 -2.14 10.48 0.80
N TYR A 19 -1.24 11.22 0.12
CA TYR A 19 -0.50 10.70 -1.03
C TYR A 19 0.50 9.58 -0.66
N LYS A 20 1.16 9.66 0.51
CA LYS A 20 2.02 8.56 1.01
C LYS A 20 1.21 7.29 1.30
N ILE A 21 -0.01 7.41 1.85
CA ILE A 21 -0.93 6.29 2.08
C ILE A 21 -1.45 5.71 0.75
N ALA A 22 -1.89 6.56 -0.19
CA ALA A 22 -2.33 6.13 -1.52
C ALA A 22 -1.23 5.37 -2.29
N ALA A 23 0.03 5.82 -2.20
CA ALA A 23 1.18 5.11 -2.77
C ALA A 23 1.38 3.71 -2.16
N ILE A 24 1.13 3.55 -0.86
CA ILE A 24 1.20 2.24 -0.17
C ILE A 24 0.06 1.33 -0.64
N HIS A 25 -1.17 1.84 -0.73
CA HIS A 25 -2.32 1.05 -1.20
C HIS A 25 -2.17 0.61 -2.66
N ALA A 26 -1.76 1.52 -3.57
CA ALA A 26 -1.47 1.18 -4.96
C ALA A 26 -0.37 0.10 -5.06
N LYS A 27 0.70 0.22 -4.28
CA LYS A 27 1.77 -0.79 -4.21
C LYS A 27 1.29 -2.15 -3.66
N GLN A 28 0.31 -2.16 -2.76
CA GLN A 28 -0.31 -3.40 -2.25
C GLN A 28 -1.25 -4.04 -3.29
N GLY A 29 -1.95 -3.24 -4.10
CA GLY A 29 -2.79 -3.72 -5.21
C GLY A 29 -2.01 -4.26 -6.41
N GLY A 30 -0.72 -3.90 -6.53
CA GLY A 30 0.14 -4.27 -7.65
C GLY A 30 0.40 -3.14 -8.66
N ASP A 31 -0.28 -2.01 -8.51
CA ASP A 31 -0.14 -0.82 -9.36
C ASP A 31 1.12 -0.01 -8.98
N ILE A 32 2.27 -0.56 -9.37
CA ILE A 32 3.59 0.02 -9.05
C ILE A 32 3.78 1.40 -9.69
N ASP A 33 3.24 1.65 -10.88
CA ASP A 33 3.39 2.95 -11.54
C ASP A 33 2.52 4.06 -10.92
N LEU A 34 1.29 3.72 -10.51
CA LEU A 34 0.44 4.61 -9.71
C LEU A 34 1.11 4.92 -8.36
N ALA A 35 1.73 3.92 -7.72
CA ALA A 35 2.50 4.13 -6.48
C ALA A 35 3.70 5.08 -6.67
N LYS A 36 4.43 4.98 -7.80
CA LYS A 36 5.50 5.94 -8.15
C LYS A 36 4.95 7.35 -8.31
N GLN A 37 3.82 7.52 -9.01
CA GLN A 37 3.18 8.82 -9.24
C GLN A 37 2.75 9.47 -7.91
N HIS A 38 2.05 8.75 -7.04
CA HIS A 38 1.66 9.24 -5.73
C HIS A 38 2.88 9.60 -4.85
N TYR A 39 3.95 8.80 -4.89
CA TYR A 39 5.19 9.11 -4.16
C TYR A 39 5.89 10.37 -4.71
N HIS A 40 5.92 10.53 -6.03
CA HIS A 40 6.52 11.71 -6.68
C HIS A 40 5.74 12.99 -6.34
N ILE A 41 4.41 12.89 -6.23
CA ILE A 41 3.55 13.97 -5.73
C ILE A 41 3.86 14.29 -4.26
N ALA A 42 3.92 13.28 -3.38
CA ALA A 42 4.26 13.49 -1.98
C ALA A 42 5.64 14.17 -1.81
N ARG A 43 6.62 13.82 -2.65
CA ARG A 43 7.95 14.44 -2.68
C ARG A 43 7.92 15.90 -3.13
N LYS A 44 7.03 16.29 -4.06
CA LYS A 44 6.84 17.71 -4.39
C LYS A 44 6.32 18.48 -3.18
N MET A 45 5.44 17.89 -2.37
CA MET A 45 4.95 18.50 -1.12
C MET A 45 6.07 18.69 -0.09
N ASP A 46 7.05 17.76 0.03
CA ASP A 46 8.20 17.94 0.93
C ASP A 46 8.96 19.24 0.62
N VAL A 47 9.18 19.56 -0.67
CA VAL A 47 9.82 20.82 -1.11
C VAL A 47 8.98 22.04 -0.73
N LEU A 48 7.65 21.97 -0.80
CA LEU A 48 6.77 23.06 -0.38
C LEU A 48 6.85 23.30 1.13
N VAL A 49 6.92 22.25 1.95
CA VAL A 49 7.07 22.38 3.41
C VAL A 49 8.41 23.03 3.76
N GLU A 50 9.49 22.63 3.09
CA GLU A 50 10.83 23.19 3.35
C GLU A 50 10.97 24.64 2.86
N ALA A 51 10.29 24.99 1.77
CA ALA A 51 10.20 26.37 1.26
C ALA A 51 9.38 27.27 2.21
N LEU A 52 8.25 26.76 2.72
CA LEU A 52 7.48 27.41 3.78
C LEU A 52 8.36 27.66 5.02
N ASP A 53 9.07 26.65 5.53
CA ASP A 53 9.98 26.82 6.68
C ASP A 53 11.11 27.83 6.46
N ARG A 54 11.47 28.15 5.21
CA ARG A 54 12.42 29.23 4.86
C ARG A 54 11.77 30.60 4.61
N GLY A 55 10.43 30.68 4.58
CA GLY A 55 9.68 31.91 4.28
C GLY A 55 9.56 32.23 2.78
N GLU A 56 9.88 31.28 1.91
CA GLU A 56 9.84 31.41 0.46
C GLU A 56 8.38 31.44 -0.06
N PRO A 57 8.01 32.29 -1.03
CA PRO A 57 6.67 32.28 -1.63
C PRO A 57 6.45 31.02 -2.47
N VAL A 58 5.72 30.06 -1.91
CA VAL A 58 5.38 28.80 -2.59
C VAL A 58 4.23 28.99 -3.58
N ASP A 59 4.35 28.46 -4.80
CA ASP A 59 3.24 28.38 -5.74
C ASP A 59 2.23 27.30 -5.33
N LEU A 60 1.14 27.75 -4.71
CA LEU A 60 0.09 26.91 -4.16
C LEU A 60 -0.89 26.37 -5.22
N SER A 61 -0.84 26.87 -6.47
CA SER A 61 -1.75 26.42 -7.53
C SER A 61 -1.42 25.02 -8.04
N SER A 62 -0.25 24.49 -7.69
CA SER A 62 0.22 23.14 -8.04
C SER A 62 -0.15 22.05 -7.02
N LEU A 63 -0.97 22.35 -6.00
CA LEU A 63 -1.49 21.35 -5.06
C LEU A 63 -2.40 20.36 -5.79
N PRO A 64 -1.97 19.10 -6.02
CA PRO A 64 -2.76 18.18 -6.82
C PRO A 64 -4.01 17.75 -6.04
N PRO A 65 -5.13 17.45 -6.75
CA PRO A 65 -6.40 17.08 -6.12
C PRO A 65 -6.26 15.83 -5.24
N PRO A 66 -7.23 15.51 -4.36
CA PRO A 66 -7.09 14.37 -3.46
C PRO A 66 -6.86 13.06 -4.25
N PRO A 67 -6.19 12.05 -3.68
CA PRO A 67 -5.84 10.83 -4.40
C PRO A 67 -7.05 10.07 -4.99
N GLU A 68 -8.25 10.31 -4.47
CA GLU A 68 -9.51 9.74 -5.00
C GLU A 68 -10.01 10.42 -6.30
N ASP A 69 -9.47 11.58 -6.66
CA ASP A 69 -9.91 12.41 -7.80
C ASP A 69 -8.89 12.43 -8.96
N VAL A 70 -7.60 12.16 -8.69
CA VAL A 70 -6.59 11.97 -9.76
C VAL A 70 -6.85 10.76 -10.66
N VAL A 71 -7.68 9.80 -10.23
CA VAL A 71 -8.19 8.72 -11.10
C VAL A 71 -9.25 9.20 -12.10
N ALA A 72 -9.86 10.38 -11.92
CA ALA A 72 -10.80 10.97 -12.88
C ALA A 72 -10.13 11.99 -13.83
N ALA A 73 -9.14 12.75 -13.35
CA ALA A 73 -8.61 13.92 -14.07
C ALA A 73 -7.69 13.61 -15.28
N GLN A 74 -7.30 12.34 -15.52
CA GLN A 74 -6.59 11.93 -16.74
C GLN A 74 -7.42 11.04 -17.69
N SER A 75 -8.73 10.87 -17.47
CA SER A 75 -9.64 10.16 -18.39
C SER A 75 -11.13 10.45 -18.13
N ALA A 76 -11.71 11.47 -18.79
CA ALA A 76 -13.16 11.71 -18.78
C ALA A 76 -13.62 12.72 -19.88
N PRO A 77 -14.92 12.74 -20.27
CA PRO A 77 -15.88 11.64 -20.54
C PRO A 77 -16.56 11.91 -21.92
N PRO A 78 -17.89 11.78 -22.19
CA PRO A 78 -18.96 10.81 -21.84
C PRO A 78 -19.58 10.19 -23.15
N PRO A 79 -20.87 9.72 -23.23
CA PRO A 79 -21.66 8.81 -22.37
C PRO A 79 -22.12 7.53 -23.12
N LEU A 80 -22.61 6.51 -22.40
CA LEU A 80 -24.02 6.03 -22.49
C LEU A 80 -24.32 4.89 -21.51
N GLN A 81 -25.59 4.83 -21.10
CA GLN A 81 -26.12 3.88 -20.10
C GLN A 81 -26.36 2.48 -20.67
N SER A 82 -26.33 1.47 -19.80
CA SER A 82 -27.47 0.55 -19.64
C SER A 82 -27.45 -0.12 -18.26
N SER A 83 -28.46 0.19 -17.46
CA SER A 83 -28.67 -0.40 -16.14
C SER A 83 -29.19 -1.83 -16.24
N SER A 84 -28.75 -2.72 -15.34
CA SER A 84 -29.62 -3.73 -14.71
C SER A 84 -29.02 -4.26 -13.41
N LYS A 85 -29.48 -3.68 -12.31
CA LYS A 85 -29.52 -4.23 -10.94
C LYS A 85 -31.02 -4.56 -10.69
N PRO A 86 -31.46 -5.49 -9.79
CA PRO A 86 -30.73 -6.19 -8.72
C PRO A 86 -30.92 -7.71 -8.62
N ALA A 87 -29.97 -8.37 -7.95
CA ALA A 87 -30.28 -9.35 -6.92
C ALA A 87 -29.28 -9.21 -5.74
N ALA A 88 -29.77 -8.71 -4.62
CA ALA A 88 -29.14 -8.81 -3.29
C ALA A 88 -29.92 -9.91 -2.51
N PRO A 89 -29.44 -10.47 -1.38
CA PRO A 89 -28.39 -9.91 -0.51
C PRO A 89 -27.35 -10.91 0.08
N ALA A 90 -26.14 -10.41 0.32
CA ALA A 90 -25.34 -10.80 1.48
C ALA A 90 -24.33 -9.69 1.82
N ALA A 91 -24.30 -9.29 3.08
CA ALA A 91 -23.21 -8.55 3.73
C ALA A 91 -22.64 -9.47 4.83
N PRO A 92 -21.52 -9.15 5.52
CA PRO A 92 -20.49 -8.14 5.27
C PRO A 92 -19.06 -8.76 5.26
N ALA A 93 -18.04 -7.92 5.48
CA ALA A 93 -16.70 -8.21 6.06
C ALA A 93 -15.46 -8.22 5.14
N ALA A 94 -14.58 -7.24 5.41
CA ALA A 94 -13.12 -7.41 5.41
C ALA A 94 -12.68 -7.89 6.83
N PRO A 95 -11.41 -8.29 7.12
CA PRO A 95 -10.19 -8.11 6.31
C PRO A 95 -9.23 -9.34 6.31
N ALA A 96 -7.97 -9.09 5.93
CA ALA A 96 -6.76 -9.90 6.21
C ALA A 96 -6.43 -11.03 5.19
N PRO A 97 -5.15 -11.44 5.09
CA PRO A 97 -4.54 -11.87 3.83
C PRO A 97 -4.91 -13.30 3.40
N THR A 98 -4.91 -13.53 2.09
CA THR A 98 -5.21 -14.81 1.45
C THR A 98 -4.17 -15.89 1.77
N GLN A 99 -4.38 -16.53 2.92
CA GLN A 99 -4.55 -17.98 3.07
C GLN A 99 -4.07 -18.81 1.87
N VAL A 100 -3.03 -19.60 2.08
CA VAL A 100 -2.83 -20.86 1.35
C VAL A 100 -2.72 -21.99 2.36
N ALA A 101 -3.65 -22.94 2.26
CA ALA A 101 -3.78 -24.14 3.08
C ALA A 101 -3.89 -23.93 4.61
N THR A 102 -5.09 -24.15 5.11
CA THR A 102 -5.33 -24.68 6.47
C THR A 102 -4.58 -26.00 6.63
N ALA A 103 -3.38 -25.96 7.21
CA ALA A 103 -2.84 -27.09 7.94
C ALA A 103 -3.27 -26.92 9.40
N ASP A 104 -4.17 -27.79 9.84
CA ASP A 104 -4.56 -27.93 11.24
C ASP A 104 -3.29 -28.29 12.04
N LEU A 105 -2.74 -27.31 12.75
CA LEU A 105 -1.53 -27.46 13.54
C LEU A 105 -1.82 -27.03 14.97
N PRO A 106 -1.50 -27.86 15.97
CA PRO A 106 -1.83 -27.58 17.36
C PRO A 106 -1.19 -26.27 17.83
N ALA A 107 -1.82 -25.60 18.78
CA ALA A 107 -1.21 -24.46 19.45
C ALA A 107 0.12 -24.93 20.08
N PRO A 108 1.27 -24.33 19.72
CA PRO A 108 2.56 -24.89 20.06
C PRO A 108 2.75 -24.94 21.57
N SER A 109 2.96 -26.15 22.08
CA SER A 109 3.10 -26.46 23.49
C SER A 109 4.45 -26.02 24.07
N SER A 110 5.42 -25.73 23.19
CA SER A 110 6.78 -25.33 23.53
C SER A 110 7.31 -24.27 22.56
N LEU A 111 8.23 -23.41 23.03
CA LEU A 111 8.89 -22.39 22.21
C LEU A 111 9.64 -23.02 21.02
N GLY A 112 10.31 -24.16 21.24
CA GLY A 112 11.00 -24.89 20.18
C GLY A 112 10.05 -25.42 19.10
N GLU A 113 8.86 -25.87 19.49
CA GLU A 113 7.80 -26.29 18.56
C GLU A 113 7.28 -25.10 17.74
N ALA A 114 7.05 -23.94 18.38
CA ALA A 114 6.65 -22.71 17.68
C ALA A 114 7.71 -22.22 16.66
N LEU A 115 9.00 -22.38 16.97
CA LEU A 115 10.09 -22.04 16.07
C LEU A 115 10.19 -23.02 14.89
N GLN A 116 10.09 -24.33 15.18
CA GLN A 116 10.09 -25.39 14.18
C GLN A 116 8.92 -25.23 13.21
N GLN A 117 7.72 -24.97 13.72
CA GLN A 117 6.52 -24.68 12.93
C GLN A 117 6.72 -23.50 11.97
N ARG A 118 7.34 -22.40 12.44
CA ARG A 118 7.69 -21.25 11.58
C ARG A 118 8.69 -21.63 10.49
N MET A 119 9.71 -22.44 10.80
CA MET A 119 10.66 -22.94 9.82
C MET A 119 9.99 -23.78 8.73
N ASP A 120 9.07 -24.69 9.11
CA ASP A 120 8.41 -25.59 8.17
C ASP A 120 7.35 -24.89 7.30
N ILE A 121 6.72 -23.82 7.81
CA ILE A 121 5.92 -22.89 7.00
C ILE A 121 6.78 -22.23 5.92
N TYR A 122 7.98 -21.74 6.25
CA TYR A 122 8.86 -21.12 5.25
C TYR A 122 9.42 -22.11 4.22
N LYS A 123 9.68 -23.37 4.60
CA LYS A 123 10.03 -24.44 3.64
C LYS A 123 8.88 -24.69 2.65
N SER A 124 7.68 -24.95 3.16
CA SER A 124 6.47 -25.19 2.36
C SER A 124 6.16 -24.00 1.44
N ALA A 125 6.33 -22.77 1.93
CA ALA A 125 6.16 -21.55 1.14
C ALA A 125 7.23 -21.41 0.04
N ALA A 126 8.47 -21.87 0.26
CA ALA A 126 9.52 -21.86 -0.74
C ALA A 126 9.24 -22.84 -1.90
N GLU A 127 8.79 -24.06 -1.57
CA GLU A 127 8.41 -25.07 -2.57
C GLU A 127 7.16 -24.65 -3.33
N GLY A 128 6.13 -24.17 -2.64
CA GLY A 128 4.92 -23.63 -3.25
C GLY A 128 5.17 -22.43 -4.16
N ALA A 129 6.16 -21.59 -3.85
CA ALA A 129 6.62 -20.52 -4.74
C ALA A 129 7.37 -21.08 -5.96
N LYS A 130 8.30 -22.04 -5.76
CA LYS A 130 9.07 -22.65 -6.85
C LYS A 130 8.16 -23.36 -7.87
N SER A 131 7.19 -24.13 -7.40
CA SER A 131 6.21 -24.82 -8.27
C SER A 131 5.26 -23.89 -9.01
N LYS A 132 5.16 -22.62 -8.59
CA LYS A 132 4.40 -21.55 -9.26
C LYS A 132 5.26 -20.66 -10.17
N GLY A 133 6.57 -20.92 -10.28
CA GLY A 133 7.52 -20.09 -11.04
C GLY A 133 7.99 -18.82 -10.31
N ASP A 134 7.60 -18.62 -9.04
CA ASP A 134 8.01 -17.47 -8.21
C ASP A 134 9.45 -17.67 -7.65
N ASP A 135 10.43 -17.90 -8.52
CA ASP A 135 11.83 -18.20 -8.15
C ASP A 135 12.45 -17.18 -7.18
N ARG A 136 12.12 -15.89 -7.36
CA ARG A 136 12.56 -14.80 -6.48
C ARG A 136 12.03 -14.96 -5.04
N LYS A 137 10.78 -15.41 -4.90
CA LYS A 137 10.11 -15.64 -3.61
C LYS A 137 10.58 -16.95 -2.97
N ALA A 138 10.79 -18.00 -3.77
CA ALA A 138 11.40 -19.25 -3.32
C ALA A 138 12.79 -19.00 -2.69
N ARG A 139 13.66 -18.25 -3.38
CA ARG A 139 14.99 -17.86 -2.87
C ARG A 139 14.92 -16.98 -1.63
N MET A 140 13.92 -16.11 -1.51
CA MET A 140 13.70 -15.32 -0.29
C MET A 140 13.34 -16.21 0.90
N HIS A 141 12.37 -17.12 0.75
CA HIS A 141 11.98 -18.04 1.82
C HIS A 141 13.11 -19.01 2.19
N GLN A 142 13.87 -19.52 1.21
CA GLN A 142 15.06 -20.33 1.48
C GLN A 142 16.10 -19.58 2.31
N ARG A 143 16.34 -18.28 2.07
CA ARG A 143 17.25 -17.48 2.90
C ARG A 143 16.78 -17.37 4.35
N ILE A 144 15.47 -17.29 4.59
CA ILE A 144 14.91 -17.25 5.96
C ILE A 144 15.12 -18.58 6.68
N VAL A 145 14.98 -19.73 5.98
CA VAL A 145 15.23 -21.07 6.54
C VAL A 145 16.73 -21.39 6.69
N LYS A 146 17.59 -20.73 5.90
CA LYS A 146 19.03 -21.03 5.79
C LYS A 146 19.94 -20.02 6.51
N LEU A 147 19.38 -19.04 7.22
CA LEU A 147 20.14 -18.24 8.17
C LEU A 147 20.58 -19.17 9.32
N PRO A 148 21.89 -19.42 9.54
CA PRO A 148 22.33 -20.00 10.80
C PRO A 148 22.06 -18.98 11.92
N GLU A 149 21.75 -19.49 13.12
CA GLU A 149 21.69 -18.70 14.33
C GLU A 149 23.08 -18.15 14.72
#